data_AF-A0A2M9N6R9-F1
#
_entry.id   AF-A0A2M9N6R9-F1
#
_cell.length_a   1.000
_cell.length_b   1.000
_cell.length_c   1.000
_cell.angle_alpha   90.00
_cell.angle_beta   90.00
_cell.angle_gamma   90.00
#
_symmetry.space_group_name_H-M   'P 1'
#
loop_
_entity.id
_entity.type
_entity.pdbx_description
1 polymer ?
#
loop_
_entity_poly.entity_id
_entity_poly.type
_entity_poly.pdbx_seq_one_letter_code
_entity_poly.pdbx_strand_id
1 'polypeptide(L)'
;MNKDPYGQLASSLYASMNKQTRQAMGGVGAVLGTITSTGLKLDDFKHELQDYMVAELPGMLSLPRYTAKGTVTLGGQQQDMTFEAEENEVEDTLLELGKGLKPGDRVLAVRVNSGNDVVVVCKVVSSGG
;
A
#
# COMPACT_ATOMS: atom_id res chain seq x y z
N MET A 1 -35.53 41.74 -15.26
CA MET A 1 -34.72 40.66 -14.65
C MET A 1 -33.27 41.13 -14.60
N ASN A 2 -32.89 41.77 -13.50
CA ASN A 2 -31.55 42.31 -13.31
C ASN A 2 -30.64 41.13 -12.95
N LYS A 3 -29.80 40.67 -13.88
CA LYS A 3 -28.82 39.61 -13.62
C LYS A 3 -27.71 40.25 -12.81
N ASP A 4 -27.70 40.04 -11.50
CA ASP A 4 -26.66 40.58 -10.62
C ASP A 4 -25.27 40.10 -11.09
N PRO A 5 -24.43 41.00 -11.63
CA PRO A 5 -23.14 40.63 -12.21
C PRO A 5 -22.18 40.08 -11.16
N TYR A 6 -22.35 40.49 -9.90
CA TYR A 6 -21.62 39.96 -8.75
C TYR A 6 -21.99 38.51 -8.43
N GLY A 7 -23.25 38.12 -8.63
CA GLY A 7 -23.70 36.73 -8.46
C GLY A 7 -23.09 35.80 -9.51
N GLN A 8 -22.93 36.28 -10.75
CA GLN A 8 -22.25 35.53 -11.81
C GLN A 8 -20.75 35.37 -11.53
N LEU A 9 -20.08 36.44 -11.08
CA LEU A 9 -18.67 36.37 -10.69
C LEU A 9 -18.46 35.43 -9.50
N ALA A 10 -19.26 35.54 -8.44
CA ALA A 10 -19.22 34.63 -7.31
C ALA A 10 -19.45 33.17 -7.77
N SER A 11 -20.46 32.93 -8.60
CA SER A 11 -20.74 31.57 -9.12
C SER A 11 -19.59 31.01 -9.96
N SER A 12 -18.90 31.85 -10.75
CA SER A 12 -17.73 31.45 -11.54
C SER A 12 -16.48 31.20 -10.69
N LEU A 13 -16.28 31.96 -9.62
CA LEU A 13 -15.22 31.74 -8.63
C LEU A 13 -15.46 30.43 -7.87
N TYR A 14 -16.68 30.21 -7.36
CA TYR A 14 -17.05 28.95 -6.71
C TYR A 14 -16.91 27.76 -7.66
N ALA A 15 -17.33 27.88 -8.92
CA ALA A 15 -17.17 26.82 -9.91
C ALA A 15 -15.69 26.50 -10.20
N SER A 16 -14.84 27.53 -10.25
CA SER A 16 -13.39 27.37 -10.48
C SER A 16 -12.68 26.75 -9.28
N MET A 17 -13.02 27.20 -8.07
CA MET A 17 -12.53 26.61 -6.83
C MET A 17 -12.95 25.15 -6.71
N ASN A 18 -14.23 24.83 -6.95
CA ASN A 18 -14.73 23.47 -6.84
C ASN A 18 -14.10 22.53 -7.89
N LYS A 19 -13.77 23.07 -9.08
CA LYS A 19 -13.02 22.34 -10.11
C LYS A 19 -11.57 22.06 -9.68
N GLN A 20 -10.88 23.06 -9.12
CA GLN A 20 -9.52 22.89 -8.59
C GLN A 20 -9.46 21.96 -7.38
N THR A 21 -10.41 22.05 -6.44
CA THR A 21 -10.49 21.15 -5.28
C THR A 21 -10.79 19.71 -5.70
N ARG A 22 -11.67 19.50 -6.70
CA ARG A 22 -11.93 18.16 -7.27
C ARG A 22 -10.73 17.60 -8.03
N GLN A 23 -9.95 18.43 -8.71
CA GLN A 23 -8.69 18.01 -9.34
C GLN A 23 -7.61 17.69 -8.30
N ALA A 24 -7.53 18.45 -7.19
CA ALA A 24 -6.63 18.20 -6.08
C ALA A 24 -6.99 16.92 -5.30
N MET A 25 -8.28 16.62 -5.13
CA MET A 25 -8.75 15.36 -4.53
C MET A 25 -8.71 14.19 -5.52
N GLY A 26 -8.93 14.43 -6.81
CA GLY A 26 -8.88 13.42 -7.86
C GLY A 26 -7.47 12.96 -8.24
N GLY A 27 -6.43 13.70 -7.83
CA GLY A 27 -5.03 13.32 -7.96
C GLY A 27 -4.54 12.33 -6.89
N VAL A 28 -5.29 12.19 -5.79
CA VAL A 28 -4.99 11.28 -4.67
C VAL A 28 -5.94 10.08 -4.74
N GLY A 29 -5.95 9.40 -5.88
CA GLY A 29 -6.71 8.18 -6.06
C GLY A 29 -5.90 6.98 -5.58
N ALA A 30 -6.43 6.22 -4.62
CA ALA A 30 -5.99 4.86 -4.39
C ALA A 30 -6.57 3.99 -5.52
N VAL A 31 -5.70 3.33 -6.27
CA VAL A 31 -6.04 2.54 -7.45
C VAL A 31 -5.48 1.14 -7.29
N LEU A 32 -6.22 0.15 -7.77
CA LEU A 32 -5.73 -1.21 -7.83
C LEU A 32 -4.75 -1.38 -8.99
N GLY A 33 -3.72 -2.18 -8.75
CA GLY A 33 -2.75 -2.56 -9.76
C GLY A 33 -2.35 -4.01 -9.62
N THR A 34 -1.56 -4.44 -10.59
CA THR A 34 -0.95 -5.77 -10.61
C THR A 34 0.55 -5.59 -10.77
N ILE A 35 1.32 -6.25 -9.90
CA ILE A 35 2.76 -6.34 -10.07
C ILE A 35 3.04 -7.26 -11.26
N THR A 36 3.86 -6.82 -12.18
CA THR A 36 4.32 -7.62 -13.31
C THR A 36 5.80 -7.99 -13.10
N SER A 37 6.39 -8.73 -14.02
CA SER A 37 7.83 -9.05 -13.98
C SER A 37 8.73 -7.82 -14.16
N THR A 38 8.22 -6.76 -14.78
CA THR A 38 9.00 -5.60 -15.23
C THR A 38 8.63 -4.30 -14.53
N GLY A 39 7.52 -4.26 -13.79
CA GLY A 39 7.00 -3.04 -13.19
C GLY A 39 5.60 -3.19 -12.59
N LEU A 40 4.95 -2.07 -12.34
CA LEU A 40 3.61 -1.97 -11.79
C LEU A 40 2.61 -1.58 -12.88
N LYS A 41 1.55 -2.39 -13.03
CA LYS A 41 0.44 -2.10 -13.93
C LYS A 41 -0.79 -1.62 -13.16
N LEU A 42 -1.14 -0.34 -13.27
CA LEU A 42 -2.38 0.19 -12.70
C LEU A 42 -3.58 -0.15 -13.60
N ASP A 43 -4.74 -0.38 -12.99
CA ASP A 43 -5.96 -0.75 -13.70
C ASP A 43 -6.54 0.40 -14.54
N ASP A 44 -6.37 1.63 -14.07
CA ASP A 44 -6.88 2.84 -14.72
C ASP A 44 -5.88 3.46 -15.72
N PHE A 45 -4.69 2.88 -15.88
CA PHE A 45 -3.62 3.42 -16.71
C PHE A 45 -3.16 2.43 -17.77
N LYS A 46 -3.02 2.89 -19.01
CA LYS A 46 -2.72 2.01 -20.16
C LYS A 46 -1.24 1.58 -20.25
N HIS A 47 -0.31 2.29 -19.63
CA HIS A 47 1.10 1.90 -19.63
C HIS A 47 1.51 1.24 -18.32
N GLU A 48 2.65 0.58 -18.33
CA GLU A 48 3.27 -0.01 -17.15
C GLU A 48 4.27 0.98 -16.56
N LEU A 49 4.33 1.06 -15.25
CA LEU A 49 5.23 1.93 -14.50
C LEU A 49 6.41 1.10 -14.01
N GLN A 50 7.61 1.35 -14.54
CA GLN A 50 8.81 0.67 -14.08
C GLN A 50 9.29 1.25 -12.75
N ASP A 51 9.24 2.57 -12.63
CA ASP A 51 9.62 3.29 -11.42
C ASP A 51 8.38 3.48 -10.53
N TYR A 52 8.24 2.61 -9.53
CA TYR A 52 7.23 2.73 -8.48
C TYR A 52 7.89 2.59 -7.11
N MET A 53 7.29 3.22 -6.11
CA MET A 53 7.73 3.13 -4.73
C MET A 53 6.95 2.05 -4.00
N VAL A 54 7.54 1.44 -2.98
CA VAL A 54 6.85 0.49 -2.10
C VAL A 54 6.91 1.05 -0.68
N ALA A 55 5.78 1.04 0.01
CA ALA A 55 5.72 1.46 1.40
C ALA A 55 6.50 0.49 2.29
N GLU A 56 7.28 1.04 3.21
CA GLU A 56 7.84 0.32 4.34
C GLU A 56 7.06 0.71 5.59
N LEU A 57 6.74 -0.28 6.42
CA LEU A 57 5.97 -0.09 7.65
C LEU A 57 6.88 -0.40 8.84
N PRO A 58 7.61 0.59 9.37
CA PRO A 58 8.35 0.44 10.62
C PRO A 58 7.38 0.46 11.81
N GLY A 59 7.64 -0.36 12.82
CA GLY A 59 6.82 -0.37 14.03
C GLY A 59 7.13 -1.49 15.01
N MET A 60 6.22 -1.66 15.97
CA MET A 60 6.27 -2.74 16.95
C MET A 60 5.45 -3.93 16.45
N LEU A 61 6.05 -5.11 16.44
CA LEU A 61 5.34 -6.35 16.13
C LEU A 61 5.02 -7.07 17.43
N SER A 62 3.73 -7.18 17.74
CA SER A 62 3.24 -8.01 18.84
C SER A 62 2.93 -9.40 18.30
N LEU A 63 3.62 -10.42 18.82
CA LEU A 63 3.41 -11.82 18.46
C LEU A 63 2.66 -12.51 19.61
N PRO A 64 1.43 -13.03 19.35
CA PRO A 64 0.71 -13.80 20.37
C PRO A 64 1.43 -15.12 20.64
N ARG A 65 1.09 -15.78 21.76
CA ARG A 65 1.62 -17.10 22.09
C ARG A 65 1.52 -18.05 20.90
N TYR A 66 2.65 -18.62 20.50
CA TYR A 66 2.72 -19.53 19.36
C TYR A 66 3.60 -20.74 19.65
N THR A 67 3.27 -21.86 19.02
CA THR A 67 4.06 -23.08 19.12
C THR A 67 5.05 -23.12 17.96
N ALA A 68 6.32 -22.92 18.25
CA ALA A 68 7.39 -22.99 17.27
C ALA A 68 7.89 -24.43 17.14
N LYS A 69 7.95 -24.96 15.92
CA LYS A 69 8.65 -26.22 15.64
C LYS A 69 10.05 -25.88 15.16
N GLY A 70 11.06 -26.41 15.83
CA GLY A 70 12.46 -26.16 15.50
C GLY A 70 13.29 -27.41 15.64
N THR A 71 14.30 -27.55 14.79
CA THR A 71 15.35 -28.55 14.98
C THR A 71 16.41 -28.02 15.92
N VAL A 72 16.72 -28.77 16.97
CA VAL A 72 17.88 -28.53 17.84
C VAL A 72 18.95 -29.55 17.54
N THR A 73 20.17 -29.07 17.38
CA THR A 73 21.34 -29.96 17.31
C THR A 73 21.89 -30.14 18.72
N LEU A 74 21.60 -31.30 19.34
CA LEU A 74 22.14 -31.65 20.66
C LEU A 74 23.15 -32.80 20.49
N GLY A 75 24.40 -32.59 20.89
CA GLY A 75 25.43 -33.62 20.80
C GLY A 75 25.77 -34.08 19.38
N GLY A 76 25.55 -33.23 18.36
CA GLY A 76 25.80 -33.57 16.95
C GLY A 76 24.66 -34.33 16.26
N GLN A 77 23.57 -34.65 16.95
CA GLN A 77 22.35 -35.17 16.35
C GLN A 77 21.28 -34.08 16.30
N GLN A 78 20.60 -33.98 15.16
CA GLN A 78 19.51 -33.04 14.94
C GLN A 78 18.21 -33.70 15.39
N GLN A 79 17.51 -33.09 16.35
CA GLN A 79 16.22 -33.55 16.87
C GLN A 79 15.16 -32.47 16.64
N ASP A 80 13.99 -32.89 16.18
CA ASP A 80 12.82 -32.03 16.08
C ASP A 80 12.24 -31.81 17.48
N MET A 81 12.16 -30.55 17.88
CA MET A 81 11.56 -30.13 19.14
C MET A 81 10.45 -29.12 18.91
N THR A 82 9.49 -29.13 19.82
CA THR A 82 8.39 -28.18 19.85
C THR A 82 8.60 -27.23 21.02
N PHE A 83 8.58 -25.93 20.75
CA PHE A 83 8.77 -24.87 21.73
C PHE A 83 7.47 -24.10 21.89
N GLU A 84 7.06 -23.88 23.12
CA GLU A 84 6.01 -22.93 23.42
C GLU A 84 6.65 -21.57 23.62
N ALA A 85 6.43 -20.67 22.66
CA ALA A 85 6.87 -19.29 22.78
C ALA A 85 5.77 -18.49 23.47
N GLU A 86 6.14 -17.77 24.54
CA GLU A 86 5.25 -16.84 25.21
C GLU A 86 4.98 -15.61 24.33
N GLU A 87 4.02 -14.79 24.75
CA GLU A 87 3.71 -13.53 24.08
C GLU A 87 4.95 -12.63 24.14
N ASN A 88 5.37 -12.12 22.99
CA ASN A 88 6.58 -11.31 22.86
C ASN A 88 6.30 -10.07 22.01
N GLU A 89 6.82 -8.95 22.46
CA GLU A 89 6.84 -7.70 21.70
C GLU A 89 8.24 -7.53 21.12
N VAL A 90 8.31 -7.37 19.80
CA VAL A 90 9.57 -7.11 19.10
C VAL A 90 9.59 -5.64 18.71
N GLU A 91 10.51 -4.90 19.32
CA GLU A 91 10.80 -3.50 18.98
C GLU A 91 11.61 -3.43 17.67
N ASP A 92 11.55 -2.26 17.01
CA ASP A 92 12.30 -1.97 15.77
C ASP A 92 12.06 -2.95 14.60
N THR A 93 10.84 -3.46 14.45
CA THR A 93 10.50 -4.30 13.29
C THR A 93 10.25 -3.46 12.05
N LEU A 94 10.78 -3.94 10.92
CA LEU A 94 10.55 -3.35 9.60
C LEU A 94 9.79 -4.33 8.71
N LEU A 95 8.56 -3.98 8.34
CA LEU A 95 7.80 -4.77 7.37
C LEU A 95 8.13 -4.32 5.95
N GLU A 96 8.97 -5.10 5.27
CA GLU A 96 9.38 -4.84 3.89
C GLU A 96 8.43 -5.50 2.88
N LEU A 97 7.40 -4.76 2.48
CA LEU A 97 6.44 -5.21 1.47
C LEU A 97 7.11 -5.57 0.14
N GLY A 98 8.17 -4.84 -0.24
CA GLY A 98 8.88 -5.04 -1.51
C GLY A 98 9.51 -6.43 -1.67
N LYS A 99 9.91 -7.08 -0.57
CA LYS A 99 10.52 -8.43 -0.62
C LYS A 99 9.48 -9.55 -0.73
N GLY A 100 8.24 -9.28 -0.35
CA GLY A 100 7.16 -10.26 -0.33
C GLY A 100 6.30 -10.30 -1.61
N LEU A 101 6.31 -9.22 -2.40
CA LEU A 101 5.48 -9.09 -3.60
C LEU A 101 6.04 -9.88 -4.77
N LYS A 102 5.17 -10.61 -5.48
CA LYS A 102 5.53 -11.41 -6.66
C LYS A 102 4.81 -10.91 -7.90
N PRO A 103 5.37 -11.13 -9.10
CA PRO A 103 4.64 -10.92 -10.36
C PRO A 103 3.31 -11.70 -10.36
N GLY A 104 2.22 -11.01 -10.70
CA GLY A 104 0.85 -11.51 -10.63
C GLY A 104 0.09 -11.05 -9.38
N ASP A 105 0.78 -10.51 -8.37
CA ASP A 105 0.12 -10.05 -7.15
C ASP A 105 -0.71 -8.79 -7.40
N ARG A 106 -1.94 -8.79 -6.90
CA ARG A 106 -2.81 -7.62 -6.86
C ARG A 106 -2.39 -6.72 -5.71
N VAL A 107 -2.29 -5.43 -5.97
CA VAL A 107 -1.81 -4.45 -5.00
C VAL A 107 -2.69 -3.20 -4.99
N LEU A 108 -2.74 -2.54 -3.84
CA LEU A 108 -3.29 -1.21 -3.70
C LEU A 108 -2.15 -0.20 -3.86
N ALA A 109 -2.27 0.68 -4.84
CA ALA A 109 -1.31 1.70 -5.15
C ALA A 109 -1.94 3.09 -4.99
N VAL A 110 -1.19 4.03 -4.44
CA VAL A 110 -1.64 5.42 -4.25
C VAL A 110 -0.78 6.33 -5.09
N ARG A 111 -1.45 7.17 -5.89
CA ARG A 111 -0.80 8.26 -6.60
C ARG A 111 -0.45 9.37 -5.62
N VAL A 112 0.82 9.72 -5.57
CA VAL A 112 1.35 10.83 -4.78
C VAL A 112 1.98 11.86 -5.72
N ASN A 113 2.36 13.01 -5.18
CA ASN A 113 3.01 14.08 -5.96
C ASN A 113 2.23 14.46 -7.25
N SER A 114 0.93 14.75 -7.09
CA SER A 114 0.02 15.09 -8.20
C SER A 114 -0.12 14.02 -9.29
N GLY A 115 0.16 12.75 -8.96
CA GLY A 115 0.04 11.62 -9.88
C GLY A 115 1.29 11.29 -10.68
N ASN A 116 2.41 11.97 -10.42
CA ASN A 116 3.70 11.64 -11.02
C ASN A 116 4.30 10.37 -10.42
N ASP A 117 4.11 10.18 -9.12
CA ASP A 117 4.71 9.08 -8.38
C ASP A 117 3.61 8.13 -7.88
N VAL A 118 3.95 6.85 -7.79
CA VAL A 118 3.02 5.80 -7.35
C VAL A 118 3.66 4.98 -6.25
N VAL A 119 2.96 4.88 -5.12
CA VAL A 119 3.40 4.13 -3.94
C VAL A 119 2.49 2.92 -3.75
N VAL A 120 3.06 1.72 -3.77
CA VAL A 120 2.38 0.47 -3.42
C VAL A 120 2.29 0.37 -1.90
N VAL A 121 1.07 0.29 -1.37
CA VAL A 121 0.81 0.30 0.07
C VAL A 121 0.64 -1.11 0.63
N CYS A 122 -0.05 -1.99 -0.10
CA CYS A 122 -0.26 -3.37 0.34
C CYS A 122 -0.63 -4.29 -0.82
N LYS A 123 -0.46 -5.59 -0.60
CA LYS A 123 -1.09 -6.64 -1.41
C LYS A 123 -2.57 -6.73 -1.08
N VAL A 124 -3.40 -6.82 -2.11
CA VAL A 124 -4.83 -7.07 -1.96
C VAL A 124 -5.07 -8.57 -2.09
N VAL A 125 -5.61 -9.16 -1.03
CA VAL A 125 -6.07 -10.56 -1.02
C VAL A 125 -7.57 -10.60 -1.30
N SER A 126 -8.01 -11.66 -1.97
CA SER A 126 -9.44 -11.86 -2.21
C SER A 126 -10.14 -12.19 -0.90
N SER A 127 -11.46 -12.04 -0.83
CA SER A 127 -12.25 -12.47 0.33
C SER A 127 -12.18 -13.99 0.59
N GLY A 128 -11.50 -14.76 -0.26
CA GLY A 128 -11.29 -16.20 -0.13
C GLY A 128 -9.94 -16.63 0.48
N GLY A 129 -9.03 -15.70 0.82
CA GLY A 129 -7.71 -16.00 1.41
C GLY A 129 -6.54 -15.41 0.64
#